data_AF-A0A6L5YAS8-F1
#
_entry.id   AF-A0A6L5YAS8-F1
#
_cell.length_a   1.000
_cell.length_b   1.000
_cell.length_c   1.000
_cell.angle_alpha   90.00
_cell.angle_beta   90.00
_cell.angle_gamma   90.00
#
_symmetry.space_group_name_H-M   'P 1'
#
loop_
_entity.id
_entity.type
_entity.pdbx_description
1 polymer ?
#
loop_
_entity_poly.entity_id
_entity_poly.type
_entity_poly.pdbx_seq_one_letter_code
_entity_poly.pdbx_strand_id
1 'polypeptide(L)'
;MARNYTQVEHLSAEIFRRKSSGETNRQIAESYHLSLQQLKGLIKRQNRKGRLIEQGYILRRKGRPLRKDADELTALRNECIELRMRTEVLRNFLSEAGRR
;
A
#
# COMPACT_ATOMS: atom_id res chain seq x y z
N MET A 1 -8.72 -27.15 10.11
CA MET A 1 -8.39 -27.16 8.67
C MET A 1 -7.68 -25.86 8.31
N ALA A 2 -6.53 -25.94 7.66
CA ALA A 2 -5.84 -24.75 7.13
C ALA A 2 -6.70 -24.10 6.04
N ARG A 3 -6.78 -22.76 6.04
CA ARG A 3 -7.50 -22.03 4.98
C ARG A 3 -6.60 -21.93 3.76
N ASN A 4 -7.06 -22.45 2.62
CA ASN A 4 -6.38 -22.28 1.35
C ASN A 4 -6.46 -20.81 0.91
N TYR A 5 -5.31 -20.17 0.73
CA TYR A 5 -5.23 -18.80 0.25
C TYR A 5 -5.27 -18.79 -1.28
N THR A 6 -6.15 -17.98 -1.85
CA THR A 6 -6.23 -17.73 -3.30
C THR A 6 -6.38 -16.23 -3.51
N GLN A 7 -5.51 -15.66 -4.33
CA GLN A 7 -5.51 -14.22 -4.61
C GLN A 7 -6.61 -13.89 -5.62
N VAL A 8 -7.84 -13.72 -5.16
CA VAL A 8 -9.03 -13.52 -6.02
C VAL A 8 -9.34 -12.06 -6.37
N GLU A 9 -8.55 -11.09 -5.89
CA GLU A 9 -8.85 -9.66 -6.03
C GLU A 9 -8.83 -9.18 -7.51
N HIS A 10 -7.95 -9.76 -8.33
CA HIS A 10 -7.81 -9.41 -9.75
C HIS A 10 -9.05 -9.77 -10.58
N LEU A 11 -9.84 -10.76 -10.13
CA LEU A 11 -11.08 -11.19 -10.78
C LEU A 11 -12.28 -10.30 -10.46
N SER A 12 -12.12 -9.32 -9.54
CA SER A 12 -13.25 -8.54 -9.04
C SER A 12 -14.06 -7.87 -10.16
N ALA A 13 -13.41 -7.17 -11.08
CA ALA A 13 -14.09 -6.47 -12.17
C ALA A 13 -14.94 -7.42 -13.03
N GLU A 14 -14.37 -8.57 -13.40
CA GLU A 14 -15.06 -9.55 -14.25
C GLU A 14 -16.20 -10.25 -13.52
N ILE A 15 -16.01 -10.58 -12.23
CA ILE A 15 -17.06 -11.17 -11.40
C ILE A 15 -18.26 -10.22 -11.29
N PHE A 16 -18.04 -8.92 -11.08
CA PHE A 16 -19.14 -7.96 -11.04
C PHE A 16 -19.83 -7.80 -12.40
N ARG A 17 -19.09 -7.85 -13.52
CA ARG A 17 -19.67 -7.86 -14.87
C ARG A 17 -20.61 -9.05 -15.08
N ARG A 18 -20.15 -10.26 -14.76
CA ARG A 18 -20.95 -11.50 -14.86
C ARG A 18 -22.14 -11.51 -13.90
N LYS A 19 -21.99 -10.88 -12.73
CA LYS A 19 -23.09 -10.71 -11.80
C LYS A 19 -24.15 -9.75 -12.35
N SER A 20 -23.74 -8.68 -13.04
CA SER A 20 -24.64 -7.76 -13.73
C SER A 20 -25.35 -8.40 -14.93
N SER A 21 -24.75 -9.40 -15.58
CA SER A 21 -25.42 -10.20 -16.62
C SER A 21 -26.38 -11.27 -16.05
N GLY A 22 -26.55 -11.33 -14.72
CA GLY A 22 -27.51 -12.21 -14.06
C GLY A 22 -26.97 -13.58 -13.64
N GLU A 23 -25.66 -13.84 -13.77
CA GLU A 23 -25.10 -15.11 -13.35
C GLU A 23 -25.08 -15.29 -11.82
N THR A 24 -25.30 -16.52 -11.38
CA THR A 24 -25.29 -16.85 -9.96
C THR A 24 -23.87 -16.96 -9.43
N ASN A 25 -23.70 -16.68 -8.13
CA ASN A 25 -22.42 -16.86 -7.46
C ASN A 25 -21.88 -18.31 -7.55
N ARG A 26 -22.75 -19.32 -7.68
CA ARG A 26 -22.30 -20.71 -7.83
C ARG A 26 -21.66 -20.95 -9.20
N GLN A 27 -22.33 -20.53 -10.28
CA GLN A 27 -21.83 -20.64 -11.65
C GLN A 27 -20.49 -19.90 -11.83
N ILE A 28 -20.39 -18.69 -11.28
CA ILE A 28 -19.15 -17.91 -11.31
C ILE A 28 -18.05 -18.63 -10.54
N ALA A 29 -18.32 -19.13 -9.33
CA ALA A 29 -17.33 -19.83 -8.52
C ALA A 29 -16.81 -21.10 -9.22
N GLU A 30 -17.72 -21.87 -9.83
CA GLU A 30 -17.40 -23.09 -10.58
C GLU A 30 -16.50 -22.80 -11.78
N SER A 31 -16.81 -21.77 -12.58
CA SER A 31 -16.02 -21.42 -13.76
C SER A 31 -14.58 -20.96 -13.47
N TYR A 32 -14.33 -20.42 -12.27
CA TYR A 32 -12.98 -20.01 -11.83
C TYR A 32 -12.34 -21.04 -10.89
N HIS A 33 -12.97 -22.21 -10.70
CA HIS A 33 -12.55 -23.25 -9.75
C HIS A 33 -12.32 -22.71 -8.33
N LEU A 34 -13.16 -21.74 -7.92
CA LEU A 34 -13.14 -21.13 -6.60
C LEU A 34 -14.17 -21.78 -5.69
N SER A 35 -13.90 -21.78 -4.39
CA SER A 35 -14.93 -22.08 -3.40
C SER A 35 -15.98 -20.97 -3.39
N LEU A 36 -17.26 -21.35 -3.22
CA LEU A 36 -18.34 -20.38 -2.99
C LEU A 36 -18.04 -19.41 -1.85
N GLN A 37 -17.33 -19.86 -0.81
CA GLN A 37 -16.93 -19.00 0.32
C GLN A 37 -15.90 -17.95 -0.08
N GLN A 38 -14.95 -18.30 -0.97
CA GLN A 38 -13.95 -17.36 -1.49
C GLN A 38 -14.63 -16.26 -2.31
N LEU A 39 -15.58 -16.64 -3.17
CA LEU A 39 -16.33 -15.69 -4.00
C LEU A 39 -17.21 -14.76 -3.15
N LYS A 40 -17.98 -15.32 -2.20
CA LYS A 40 -18.79 -14.52 -1.26
C LYS A 40 -17.91 -13.57 -0.45
N GLY A 41 -16.75 -14.05 0.00
CA GLY A 41 -15.77 -13.23 0.71
C GLY A 41 -15.25 -12.06 -0.13
N LEU A 42 -14.93 -12.30 -1.41
CA LEU A 42 -14.52 -11.25 -2.35
C LEU A 42 -15.61 -10.19 -2.52
N ILE A 43 -16.84 -10.59 -2.83
CA ILE A 43 -17.97 -9.67 -3.03
C ILE A 43 -18.19 -8.83 -1.76
N LYS A 44 -18.17 -9.46 -0.58
CA LYS A 44 -18.32 -8.75 0.70
C LYS A 44 -17.24 -7.66 0.90
N ARG A 45 -15.98 -7.97 0.55
CA ARG A 45 -14.87 -7.00 0.64
C ARG A 45 -15.05 -5.83 -0.33
N GLN A 46 -15.44 -6.10 -1.57
CA GLN A 46 -15.64 -5.04 -2.58
C GLN A 46 -16.86 -4.17 -2.25
N ASN A 47 -17.98 -4.75 -1.83
CA ASN A 47 -19.15 -3.98 -1.40
C ASN A 47 -18.83 -3.12 -0.15
N ARG A 48 -18.03 -3.62 0.79
CA ARG A 48 -17.55 -2.81 1.92
C ARG A 48 -16.68 -1.65 1.45
N LYS A 49 -15.80 -1.88 0.48
CA LYS A 49 -14.96 -0.84 -0.11
C LYS A 49 -15.81 0.25 -0.77
N GLY A 50 -16.83 -0.14 -1.54
CA GLY A 50 -17.80 0.79 -2.14
C GLY A 50 -18.51 1.65 -1.11
N ARG A 51 -19.11 1.05 -0.07
CA ARG A 51 -19.78 1.79 1.01
C ARG A 51 -18.88 2.80 1.72
N LEU A 52 -17.60 2.46 1.92
CA LEU A 52 -16.65 3.40 2.52
C LEU A 52 -16.40 4.61 1.60
N ILE A 53 -16.23 4.37 0.31
CA ILE A 53 -16.06 5.44 -0.68
C ILE A 53 -17.29 6.34 -0.72
N GLU A 54 -18.49 5.75 -0.73
CA GLU A 54 -19.77 6.49 -0.70
C GLU A 54 -19.93 7.36 0.55
N GLN A 55 -19.38 6.91 1.69
CA GLN A 55 -19.33 7.68 2.94
C GLN A 55 -18.24 8.76 2.96
N GLY A 56 -17.50 8.95 1.86
CA GLY A 56 -16.40 9.92 1.76
C GLY A 56 -15.07 9.46 2.38
N TYR A 57 -14.93 8.17 2.73
CA TYR A 57 -13.68 7.65 3.27
C TYR A 57 -12.60 7.53 2.18
N ILE A 58 -11.46 8.18 2.39
CA ILE A 58 -10.28 8.06 1.52
C ILE A 58 -9.56 6.75 1.83
N LEU A 59 -9.55 5.83 0.87
CA LEU A 59 -8.89 4.54 1.01
C LEU A 59 -7.38 4.70 1.09
N ARG A 60 -6.79 4.19 2.18
CA ARG A 60 -5.33 4.13 2.34
C ARG A 60 -4.73 3.00 1.48
N ARG A 61 -3.47 3.18 1.07
CA ARG A 61 -2.68 2.14 0.41
C ARG A 61 -2.63 0.88 1.28
N LYS A 62 -2.76 -0.31 0.67
CA LYS A 62 -2.64 -1.59 1.37
C LYS A 62 -1.19 -1.78 1.84
N GLY A 63 -1.00 -2.35 3.03
CA GLY A 63 0.32 -2.66 3.60
C GLY A 63 0.72 -1.73 4.73
N ARG A 64 2.03 -1.66 5.00
CA ARG A 64 2.58 -0.78 6.02
C ARG A 64 2.30 0.68 5.63
N PRO A 65 1.89 1.55 6.58
CA PRO A 65 1.82 2.98 6.32
C PRO A 65 3.13 3.46 5.70
N LEU A 66 3.03 4.28 4.65
CA LEU A 66 4.20 4.91 4.06
C LEU A 66 4.91 5.73 5.15
N ARG A 67 6.25 5.70 5.18
CA ARG A 67 6.99 6.66 6.01
C ARG A 67 6.57 8.05 5.54
N LYS A 68 6.09 8.89 6.46
CA LYS A 68 5.86 10.29 6.14
C LYS A 68 7.18 10.88 5.70
N ASP A 69 7.17 11.72 4.67
CA ASP A 69 8.31 12.59 4.38
C ASP A 69 8.58 13.40 5.66
N ALA A 70 9.86 13.60 5.97
CA ALA A 70 10.23 14.39 7.13
C ALA A 70 9.61 15.78 6.98
N ASP A 71 8.95 16.30 8.02
CA ASP A 71 8.46 17.67 8.02
C ASP A 71 9.60 18.62 7.60
N GLU A 72 9.31 19.74 6.92
CA GLU A 72 10.33 20.66 6.38
C GLU A 72 11.39 21.03 7.43
N LEU A 73 10.97 21.26 8.67
CA LEU A 73 11.86 21.53 9.82
C LEU A 73 12.82 20.37 10.11
N THR A 74 12.36 19.14 9.99
CA THR A 74 13.17 17.93 10.21
C THR A 74 14.16 17.75 9.05
N ALA A 75 13.74 18.02 7.81
CA ALA A 75 14.63 17.99 6.65
C ALA A 75 15.77 19.03 6.77
N LEU A 76 15.43 20.28 7.10
CA LEU A 76 16.40 21.36 7.32
C LEU A 76 17.35 21.03 8.48
N ARG A 77 16.84 20.46 9.57
CA ARG A 77 17.68 20.04 10.71
C ARG A 77 18.71 18.99 10.30
N ASN A 78 18.30 18.00 9.51
CA ASN A 78 19.20 16.97 9.02
C ASN A 78 20.27 17.57 8.08
N GLU A 79 19.87 18.49 7.20
CA GLU A 79 20.81 19.20 6.32
C GLU A 79 21.86 20.00 7.11
N CYS A 80 21.43 20.74 8.14
CA CYS A 80 22.34 21.44 9.04
C CYS A 80 23.34 20.49 9.73
N ILE A 81 22.91 19.29 10.11
CA ILE A 81 23.80 18.27 10.70
C ILE A 81 24.82 17.81 9.67
N GLU A 82 24.38 17.44 8.46
CA GLU A 82 25.25 16.99 7.37
C GLU A 82 26.29 18.06 6.99
N LEU A 83 25.87 19.32 6.88
CA LEU A 83 26.78 20.43 6.58
C LEU A 83 27.79 20.65 7.69
N ARG A 84 27.39 20.55 8.96
CA ARG A 84 28.32 20.63 10.11
C ARG A 84 29.34 19.50 10.07
N MET A 85 28.91 18.27 9.83
CA MET A 85 29.85 17.13 9.73
C MET A 85 30.84 17.32 8.57
N ARG A 86 30.36 17.73 7.39
CA ARG A 86 31.23 17.97 6.23
C ARG A 86 32.26 19.07 6.48
N THR A 87 31.83 20.18 7.06
CA THR A 87 32.74 21.30 7.38
C THR A 87 33.77 20.89 8.44
N GLU A 88 33.38 20.09 9.43
CA GLU A 88 34.30 19.55 10.44
C GLU A 88 35.34 18.61 9.83
N VAL A 89 34.93 17.67 8.97
CA VAL A 89 35.86 16.79 8.25
C VAL A 89 36.86 17.60 7.40
N LEU A 90 36.39 18.62 6.69
CA LEU A 90 37.26 19.48 5.88
C LEU A 90 38.24 20.28 6.74
N ARG A 91 37.81 20.82 7.87
CA ARG A 91 38.70 21.54 8.81
C ARG A 91 39.78 20.62 9.38
N ASN A 92 39.40 19.40 9.73
CA ASN A 92 40.36 18.39 10.21
C ASN A 92 41.38 18.08 9.12
N PHE A 93 40.92 17.82 7.89
CA PHE A 93 41.80 17.57 6.75
C PHE A 93 42.78 18.73 6.48
N LEU A 94 42.29 19.97 6.47
CA LEU A 94 43.15 21.14 6.23
C LEU A 94 44.16 21.36 7.35
N SER A 95 43.76 21.11 8.61
CA SER A 95 44.65 21.17 9.77
C SER A 95 45.79 20.15 9.68
N GLU A 96 45.50 18.91 9.29
CA GLU A 96 46.52 17.87 9.05
C GLU A 96 47.43 18.21 7.86
N ALA A 97 46.89 18.87 6.82
CA ALA A 97 47.67 19.34 5.68
C ALA A 97 48.51 20.60 5.97
N GLY A 98 48.50 21.11 7.22
CA GLY A 98 49.23 22.32 7.61
C GLY A 98 48.70 23.62 7.00
N ARG A 99 47.50 23.58 6.40
CA ARG A 99 46.81 24.74 5.82
C ARG A 99 45.75 25.19 6.82
N ARG A 100 46.04 26.23 7.60
CA ARG A 100 45.07 26.87 8.50
C ARG A 100 44.27 27.94 7.80
#